data_AF-A0A497E1P0-F1
#
_entry.id   AF-A0A497E1P0-F1
#
_cell.length_a   1.000
_cell.length_b   1.000
_cell.length_c   1.000
_cell.angle_alpha   90.00
_cell.angle_beta   90.00
_cell.angle_gamma   90.00
#
_symmetry.space_group_name_H-M   'P 1'
#
loop_
_entity.id
_entity.type
_entity.pdbx_description
1 polymer ?
#
loop_
_entity_poly.entity_id
_entity_poly.type
_entity_poly.pdbx_seq_one_letter_code
_entity_poly.pdbx_strand_id
1 'polypeptide(L)'
;GPDFAVIEHDSDFNFSAPQKFIDEAGPVGIYERLPAESLSDKKVRMLYNLQLFWSSLEVICGCIFALAPVRYMKIRHLVEAIRAITGFETSLWELMKLGEKRLNMFRVFNLREGFTFEDDILPDRMFQPIQSGPRKGQKLDKDEFNKARSLYYEMMGWNDKGIPGKGKLSELDLGWIEEYLPTKNE
;
A
#
# COMPACT_ATOMS: atom_id res chain seq x y z
N GLY A 1 11.67 -15.30 -6.34
CA GLY A 1 12.45 -14.09 -6.70
C GLY A 1 12.01 -12.96 -5.80
N PRO A 2 12.73 -11.84 -5.71
CA PRO A 2 12.19 -10.65 -5.05
C PRO A 2 10.95 -10.25 -5.82
N ASP A 3 9.79 -10.47 -5.21
CA ASP A 3 8.54 -9.93 -5.72
C ASP A 3 8.59 -8.44 -5.35
N PHE A 4 8.77 -7.56 -6.33
CA PHE A 4 8.96 -6.11 -6.14
C PHE A 4 7.66 -5.39 -5.71
N ALA A 5 6.68 -6.17 -5.27
CA ALA A 5 5.43 -5.72 -4.65
C ALA A 5 5.35 -6.11 -3.16
N VAL A 6 6.48 -6.44 -2.52
CA VAL A 6 6.53 -6.74 -1.08
C VAL A 6 6.50 -5.43 -0.28
N ILE A 7 5.36 -5.15 0.32
CA ILE A 7 5.23 -4.22 1.45
C ILE A 7 5.87 -4.91 2.66
N GLU A 8 6.78 -4.24 3.39
CA GLU A 8 7.22 -4.77 4.69
C GLU A 8 5.98 -4.94 5.58
N HIS A 9 5.76 -6.19 5.97
CA HIS A 9 4.46 -6.73 6.32
C HIS A 9 4.07 -6.44 7.77
N ASP A 10 2.84 -6.78 8.11
CA ASP A 10 2.21 -6.53 9.39
C ASP A 10 3.02 -6.85 10.65
N SER A 11 3.98 -7.79 10.61
CA SER A 11 4.79 -8.09 11.78
C SER A 11 5.81 -7.01 12.13
N ASP A 12 6.23 -6.19 11.17
CA ASP A 12 7.19 -5.11 11.42
C ASP A 12 6.56 -3.94 12.19
N PHE A 13 5.23 -3.92 12.32
CA PHE A 13 4.47 -2.91 13.06
C PHE A 13 3.58 -3.51 14.16
N ASN A 14 3.79 -4.78 14.51
CA ASN A 14 3.05 -5.45 15.58
C ASN A 14 3.73 -5.26 16.95
N PHE A 15 3.14 -5.82 18.02
CA PHE A 15 3.66 -5.71 19.40
C PHE A 15 5.00 -6.41 19.66
N SER A 16 5.46 -7.29 18.75
CA SER A 16 6.75 -7.97 18.86
C SER A 16 7.89 -7.28 18.10
N ALA A 17 7.59 -6.29 17.26
CA ALA A 17 8.60 -5.61 16.44
C ALA A 17 9.50 -4.68 17.28
N PRO A 18 10.77 -4.46 16.90
CA PRO A 18 11.65 -3.48 17.54
C PRO A 18 11.02 -2.09 17.74
N GLN A 19 11.35 -1.40 18.83
CA GLN A 19 10.82 -0.06 19.11
C GLN A 19 11.19 0.98 18.06
N LYS A 20 12.42 0.87 17.55
CA LYS A 20 12.95 1.71 16.47
C LYS A 20 11.99 1.82 15.27
N PHE A 21 11.26 0.76 14.92
CA PHE A 21 10.41 0.75 13.74
C PHE A 21 9.24 1.71 13.86
N ILE A 22 8.66 1.85 15.05
CA ILE A 22 7.61 2.82 15.33
C ILE A 22 8.19 4.23 15.46
N ASP A 23 9.33 4.37 16.13
CA ASP A 23 9.99 5.67 16.34
C ASP A 23 10.36 6.34 15.00
N GLU A 24 10.68 5.55 13.97
CA GLU A 24 11.05 6.04 12.63
C GLU A 24 9.89 6.08 11.62
N ALA A 25 8.71 5.54 11.95
CA ALA A 25 7.57 5.49 11.03
C ALA A 25 6.63 6.71 11.10
N GLY A 26 6.84 7.61 12.06
CA GLY A 26 6.07 8.85 12.18
C GLY A 26 5.93 9.66 10.88
N PRO A 27 6.98 9.82 10.05
CA PRO A 27 6.88 10.55 8.78
C PRO A 27 5.88 9.96 7.77
N VAL A 28 5.59 8.65 7.84
CA VAL A 28 4.56 7.98 7.02
C VAL A 28 3.24 7.80 7.78
N GLY A 29 3.07 8.51 8.90
CA GLY A 29 1.80 8.60 9.63
C GLY A 29 1.44 7.36 10.45
N ILE A 30 2.44 6.55 10.83
CA ILE A 30 2.28 5.38 11.70
C ILE A 30 2.81 5.73 13.09
N TYR A 31 1.92 5.68 14.09
CA TYR A 31 2.21 6.13 15.47
C TYR A 31 1.88 5.08 16.53
N GLU A 32 1.15 4.02 16.18
CA GLU A 32 0.75 2.97 17.09
C GLU A 32 1.01 1.60 16.48
N ARG A 33 1.19 0.61 17.35
CA ARG A 33 1.29 -0.79 16.95
C ARG A 33 -0.11 -1.39 16.83
N LEU A 34 -0.28 -2.26 15.86
CA LEU A 34 -1.54 -2.98 15.65
C LEU A 34 -1.28 -4.49 15.64
N PRO A 35 -2.25 -5.33 16.08
CA PRO A 35 -2.14 -6.77 15.89
C PRO A 35 -1.87 -7.11 14.43
N ALA A 36 -1.08 -8.14 14.17
CA ALA A 36 -0.69 -8.48 12.80
C ALA A 36 -1.89 -8.98 11.98
N GLU A 37 -2.86 -9.57 12.66
CA GLU A 37 -4.07 -10.19 12.14
C GLU A 37 -5.27 -9.22 12.03
N SER A 38 -5.14 -7.99 12.52
CA SER A 38 -6.24 -7.02 12.50
C SER A 38 -6.59 -6.62 11.07
N LEU A 39 -7.88 -6.49 10.76
CA LEU A 39 -8.39 -5.87 9.52
C LEU A 39 -9.21 -4.61 9.82
N SER A 40 -8.90 -3.95 10.95
CA SER A 40 -9.53 -2.68 11.36
C SER A 40 -9.26 -1.54 10.37
N ASP A 41 -10.08 -0.50 10.43
CA ASP A 41 -9.88 0.76 9.72
C ASP A 41 -8.48 1.37 9.95
N LYS A 42 -7.98 1.30 11.19
CA LYS A 42 -6.62 1.69 11.55
C LYS A 42 -5.57 0.87 10.80
N LYS A 43 -5.78 -0.44 10.65
CA LYS A 43 -4.88 -1.30 9.87
C LYS A 43 -4.93 -0.95 8.39
N VAL A 44 -6.12 -0.76 7.82
CA VAL A 44 -6.28 -0.40 6.41
C VAL A 44 -5.57 0.93 6.11
N ARG A 45 -5.70 1.92 7.01
CA ARG A 45 -4.96 3.18 6.93
C ARG A 45 -3.44 2.98 7.01
N MET A 46 -2.97 2.10 7.89
CA MET A 46 -1.54 1.77 8.00
C MET A 46 -1.02 1.17 6.69
N LEU A 47 -1.75 0.20 6.13
CA LEU A 47 -1.44 -0.41 4.83
C LEU A 47 -1.39 0.65 3.73
N TYR A 48 -2.43 1.48 3.62
CA TYR A 48 -2.52 2.55 2.63
C TYR A 48 -1.27 3.45 2.66
N ASN A 49 -0.94 4.03 3.83
CA ASN A 49 0.21 4.91 3.97
C ASN A 49 1.55 4.23 3.63
N LEU A 50 1.75 3.00 4.13
CA LEU A 50 2.96 2.24 3.86
C LEU A 50 3.07 1.89 2.38
N GLN A 51 1.99 1.51 1.73
CA GLN A 51 1.96 1.18 0.31
C GLN A 51 2.33 2.38 -0.57
N LEU A 52 1.88 3.59 -0.22
CA LEU A 52 2.31 4.81 -0.93
C LEU A 52 3.81 5.02 -0.79
N PHE A 53 4.36 4.87 0.42
CA PHE A 53 5.79 5.02 0.66
C PHE A 53 6.61 3.95 -0.06
N TRP A 54 6.26 2.68 0.07
CA TRP A 54 6.97 1.58 -0.60
C TRP A 54 6.88 1.66 -2.12
N SER A 55 5.72 2.02 -2.67
CA SER A 55 5.58 2.26 -4.11
C SER A 55 6.46 3.43 -4.57
N SER A 56 6.69 4.45 -3.73
CA SER A 56 7.62 5.52 -4.06
C SER A 56 9.06 5.04 -4.16
N LEU A 57 9.46 4.09 -3.30
CA LEU A 57 10.80 3.49 -3.34
C LEU A 57 11.02 2.72 -4.65
N GLU A 58 10.00 2.00 -5.13
CA GLU A 58 10.05 1.32 -6.42
C GLU A 58 10.30 2.30 -7.58
N VAL A 59 9.69 3.50 -7.54
CA VAL A 59 9.90 4.50 -8.59
C VAL A 59 11.33 5.05 -8.60
N ILE A 60 11.91 5.27 -7.42
CA ILE A 60 13.28 5.78 -7.29
C ILE A 60 14.34 4.67 -7.23
N CYS A 61 13.94 3.41 -7.48
CA CYS A 61 14.80 2.22 -7.33
C CYS A 61 15.49 2.13 -5.96
N GLY A 62 14.82 2.61 -4.91
CA GLY A 62 15.30 2.59 -3.54
C GLY A 62 15.23 1.19 -2.94
N CYS A 63 16.35 0.70 -2.39
CA CYS A 63 16.38 -0.60 -1.76
C CYS A 63 15.54 -0.62 -0.47
N ILE A 64 14.52 -1.48 -0.42
CA ILE A 64 13.68 -1.68 0.78
C ILE A 64 14.51 -2.11 2.00
N PHE A 65 15.62 -2.83 1.80
CA PHE A 65 16.51 -3.25 2.89
C PHE A 65 17.44 -2.16 3.43
N ALA A 66 17.49 -1.00 2.80
CA ALA A 66 18.27 0.13 3.28
C ALA A 66 17.44 1.11 4.10
N LEU A 67 16.13 1.23 3.83
CA LEU A 67 15.34 2.40 4.18
C LEU A 67 14.41 2.19 5.40
N ALA A 68 14.36 3.20 6.26
CA ALA A 68 13.37 3.32 7.32
C ALA A 68 11.94 3.27 6.72
N PRO A 69 10.90 2.88 7.49
CA PRO A 69 10.86 2.76 8.95
C PRO A 69 11.58 1.56 9.58
N VAL A 70 11.95 0.57 8.80
CA VAL A 70 12.29 -0.79 9.29
C VAL A 70 13.78 -1.14 9.11
N ARG A 71 14.58 -0.19 8.58
CA ARG A 71 16.02 -0.36 8.33
C ARG A 71 16.82 0.84 8.85
N TYR A 72 17.90 1.27 8.18
CA TYR A 72 18.90 2.18 8.76
C TYR A 72 18.84 3.60 8.21
N MET A 73 18.56 3.77 6.92
CA MET A 73 18.52 5.09 6.30
C MET A 73 17.18 5.78 6.59
N LYS A 74 17.23 6.81 7.44
CA LYS A 74 16.04 7.59 7.83
C LYS A 74 15.37 8.22 6.60
N ILE A 75 14.05 8.33 6.65
CA ILE A 75 13.23 8.92 5.57
C ILE A 75 13.68 10.35 5.21
N ARG A 76 14.09 11.15 6.20
CA ARG A 76 14.63 12.50 5.93
C ARG A 76 15.90 12.47 5.05
N HIS A 77 16.79 11.49 5.28
CA HIS A 77 18.03 11.36 4.50
C HIS A 77 17.73 10.87 3.08
N LEU A 78 16.65 10.09 2.89
CA LEU A 78 16.15 9.76 1.56
C LEU A 78 15.75 11.01 0.78
N VAL A 79 14.93 11.88 1.38
CA VAL A 79 14.51 13.14 0.75
C VAL A 79 15.72 14.03 0.44
N GLU A 80 16.66 14.17 1.38
CA GLU A 80 17.92 14.91 1.18
C GLU A 80 18.76 14.33 0.03
N ALA A 81 18.89 13.00 -0.04
CA ALA A 81 19.62 12.34 -1.11
C ALA A 81 18.98 12.58 -2.49
N ILE A 82 17.65 12.47 -2.59
CA ILE A 82 16.95 12.75 -3.85
C ILE A 82 17.18 14.19 -4.29
N ARG A 83 17.02 15.18 -3.38
CA ARG A 83 17.29 16.60 -3.67
C ARG A 83 18.74 16.81 -4.14
N ALA A 84 19.71 16.17 -3.48
CA ALA A 84 21.12 16.31 -3.82
C ALA A 84 21.48 15.68 -5.18
N ILE A 85 20.84 14.56 -5.55
CA ILE A 85 21.10 13.84 -6.80
C ILE A 85 20.42 14.53 -7.98
N THR A 86 19.16 14.93 -7.85
CA THR A 86 18.35 15.45 -8.97
C THR A 86 18.38 16.96 -9.10
N GLY A 87 18.71 17.68 -8.02
CA GLY A 87 18.56 19.13 -7.92
C GLY A 87 17.11 19.59 -7.78
N PHE A 88 16.13 18.67 -7.68
CA PHE A 88 14.73 19.03 -7.52
C PHE A 88 14.42 19.45 -6.08
N GLU A 89 13.65 20.52 -5.94
CA GLU A 89 12.99 20.83 -4.69
C GLU A 89 11.80 19.88 -4.51
N THR A 90 11.98 18.85 -3.68
CA THR A 90 10.95 17.83 -3.45
C THR A 90 10.73 17.55 -1.96
N SER A 91 9.75 16.73 -1.59
CA SER A 91 9.37 16.41 -0.22
C SER A 91 8.96 14.95 -0.07
N LEU A 92 8.85 14.45 1.17
CA LEU A 92 8.28 13.12 1.41
C LEU A 92 6.85 13.01 0.85
N TRP A 93 6.07 14.08 0.96
CA TRP A 93 4.71 14.12 0.42
C TRP A 93 4.72 13.90 -1.11
N GLU A 94 5.58 14.59 -1.85
CA GLU A 94 5.72 14.39 -3.31
C GLU A 94 6.20 12.98 -3.66
N LEU A 95 7.14 12.42 -2.90
CA LEU A 95 7.57 11.03 -3.11
C LEU A 95 6.42 10.06 -2.90
N MET A 96 5.65 10.20 -1.82
CA MET A 96 4.48 9.34 -1.58
C MET A 96 3.40 9.52 -2.66
N LYS A 97 3.20 10.75 -3.16
CA LYS A 97 2.32 11.02 -4.30
C LYS A 97 2.79 10.38 -5.60
N LEU A 98 4.10 10.32 -5.83
CA LEU A 98 4.67 9.58 -6.94
C LEU A 98 4.40 8.07 -6.82
N GLY A 99 4.48 7.53 -5.60
CA GLY A 99 4.08 6.16 -5.30
C GLY A 99 2.59 5.91 -5.56
N GLU A 100 1.72 6.83 -5.16
CA GLU A 100 0.27 6.79 -5.42
C GLU A 100 -0.06 6.86 -6.92
N LYS A 101 0.65 7.73 -7.66
CA LYS A 101 0.56 7.84 -9.14
C LYS A 101 0.86 6.50 -9.80
N ARG A 102 1.96 5.84 -9.42
CA ARG A 102 2.33 4.51 -9.93
C ARG A 102 1.24 3.46 -9.65
N LEU A 103 0.70 3.41 -8.43
CA LEU A 103 -0.34 2.45 -8.05
C LEU A 103 -1.63 2.63 -8.88
N ASN A 104 -2.03 3.89 -9.12
CA ASN A 104 -3.20 4.17 -9.95
C ASN A 104 -2.95 3.83 -11.43
N MET A 105 -1.76 4.09 -11.96
CA MET A 105 -1.40 3.66 -13.32
C MET A 105 -1.44 2.13 -13.47
N PHE A 106 -0.93 1.38 -12.48
CA PHE A 106 -1.07 -0.08 -12.47
C PHE A 106 -2.51 -0.54 -12.36
N ARG A 107 -3.34 0.12 -11.54
CA ARG A 107 -4.75 -0.23 -11.45
C ARG A 107 -5.45 -0.03 -12.79
N VAL A 108 -5.23 1.09 -13.47
CA VAL A 108 -5.80 1.35 -14.80
C VAL A 108 -5.30 0.35 -15.84
N PHE A 109 -4.01 0.01 -15.83
CA PHE A 109 -3.47 -1.04 -16.68
C PHE A 109 -4.18 -2.38 -16.43
N ASN A 110 -4.28 -2.81 -15.17
CA ASN A 110 -4.94 -4.07 -14.81
C ASN A 110 -6.42 -4.09 -15.25
N LEU A 111 -7.15 -3.00 -15.02
CA LEU A 111 -8.54 -2.85 -15.47
C LEU A 111 -8.67 -2.97 -16.98
N ARG A 112 -7.77 -2.34 -17.74
CA ARG A 112 -7.72 -2.44 -19.20
C ARG A 112 -7.47 -3.88 -19.68
N GLU A 113 -6.64 -4.62 -18.96
CA GLU A 113 -6.36 -6.04 -19.26
C GLU A 113 -7.41 -7.01 -18.69
N GLY A 114 -8.51 -6.51 -18.12
CA GLY A 114 -9.65 -7.31 -17.68
C GLY A 114 -9.61 -7.78 -16.22
N PHE A 115 -8.64 -7.34 -15.41
CA PHE A 115 -8.68 -7.56 -13.97
C PHE A 115 -9.69 -6.63 -13.32
N THR A 116 -10.56 -7.19 -12.49
CA THR A 116 -11.65 -6.47 -11.84
C THR A 116 -11.55 -6.55 -10.31
N PHE A 117 -12.51 -5.95 -9.61
CA PHE A 117 -12.63 -6.13 -8.15
C PHE A 117 -12.93 -7.59 -7.74
N GLU A 118 -13.40 -8.44 -8.66
CA GLU A 118 -13.63 -9.86 -8.40
C GLU A 118 -12.32 -10.63 -8.27
N ASP A 119 -11.23 -10.13 -8.89
CA ASP A 119 -9.90 -10.75 -8.85
C ASP A 119 -9.09 -10.34 -7.61
N ASP A 120 -9.48 -9.27 -6.91
CA ASP A 120 -8.82 -8.78 -5.70
C ASP A 120 -9.22 -9.62 -4.47
N ILE A 121 -9.05 -10.94 -4.55
CA ILE A 121 -9.45 -11.92 -3.53
C ILE A 121 -8.27 -12.73 -3.00
N LEU A 122 -8.44 -13.28 -1.80
CA LEU A 122 -7.53 -14.26 -1.24
C LEU A 122 -7.99 -15.70 -1.56
N PRO A 123 -7.07 -16.67 -1.68
CA PRO A 123 -7.44 -18.07 -1.80
C PRO A 123 -8.30 -18.56 -0.63
N ASP A 124 -9.28 -19.44 -0.88
CA ASP A 124 -10.23 -19.93 0.14
C ASP A 124 -9.56 -20.52 1.39
N ARG A 125 -8.34 -21.06 1.23
CA ARG A 125 -7.53 -21.61 2.32
C ARG A 125 -7.27 -20.60 3.45
N MET A 126 -7.23 -19.30 3.15
CA MET A 126 -6.99 -18.23 4.12
C MET A 126 -8.16 -18.07 5.11
N PHE A 127 -9.37 -18.49 4.71
CA PHE A 127 -10.59 -18.45 5.54
C PHE A 127 -10.84 -19.77 6.28
N GLN A 128 -9.96 -20.75 6.14
CA GLN A 128 -10.04 -22.04 6.83
C GLN A 128 -9.10 -22.06 8.06
N PRO A 129 -9.54 -22.63 9.20
CA PRO A 129 -8.73 -22.69 10.41
C PRO A 129 -7.37 -23.38 10.20
N ILE A 130 -6.31 -22.82 10.77
CA ILE A 130 -5.00 -23.47 10.85
C ILE A 130 -5.14 -24.76 11.68
N GLN A 131 -4.62 -25.88 11.16
CA GLN A 131 -4.83 -27.21 11.75
C GLN A 131 -3.93 -27.51 12.96
N SER A 132 -2.74 -26.94 13.02
CA SER A 132 -1.72 -27.26 14.03
C SER A 132 -0.78 -26.09 14.34
N GLY A 133 0.02 -26.22 15.40
CA GLY A 133 1.01 -25.22 15.81
C GLY A 133 0.44 -24.06 16.66
N PRO A 134 1.27 -23.02 16.95
CA PRO A 134 0.91 -21.95 17.87
C PRO A 134 -0.31 -21.10 17.46
N ARG A 135 -0.66 -21.11 16.17
CA ARG A 135 -1.81 -20.39 15.60
C ARG A 135 -2.99 -21.30 15.26
N LYS A 136 -3.04 -22.53 15.78
CA LYS A 136 -4.14 -23.48 15.54
C LYS A 136 -5.50 -22.82 15.81
N GLY A 137 -6.43 -23.01 14.88
CA GLY A 137 -7.77 -22.44 14.95
C GLY A 137 -7.91 -21.04 14.34
N GLN A 138 -6.82 -20.29 14.15
CA GLN A 138 -6.89 -18.97 13.51
C GLN A 138 -7.24 -19.09 12.03
N LYS A 139 -8.02 -18.13 11.54
CA LYS A 139 -8.41 -17.94 10.13
C LYS A 139 -8.74 -16.46 9.92
N LEU A 140 -8.75 -16.02 8.68
CA LEU A 140 -9.36 -14.73 8.34
C LEU A 140 -10.89 -14.87 8.30
N ASP A 141 -11.56 -13.78 8.63
CA ASP A 141 -12.99 -13.63 8.35
C ASP A 141 -13.19 -13.03 6.96
N LYS A 142 -14.07 -13.65 6.16
CA LYS A 142 -14.29 -13.26 4.75
C LYS A 142 -15.03 -11.93 4.63
N ASP A 143 -15.97 -11.67 5.54
CA ASP A 143 -16.76 -10.44 5.52
C ASP A 143 -15.93 -9.26 6.04
N GLU A 144 -15.10 -9.48 7.06
CA GLU A 144 -14.12 -8.50 7.55
C GLU A 144 -13.10 -8.14 6.47
N PHE A 145 -12.56 -9.14 5.75
CA PHE A 145 -11.66 -8.90 4.61
C PHE A 145 -12.33 -8.06 3.51
N ASN A 146 -13.55 -8.41 3.11
CA ASN A 146 -14.28 -7.67 2.09
C ASN A 146 -14.52 -6.21 2.50
N LYS A 147 -14.89 -5.96 3.77
CA LYS A 147 -15.04 -4.59 4.32
C LYS A 147 -13.73 -3.82 4.31
N ALA A 148 -12.63 -4.45 4.73
CA ALA A 148 -11.31 -3.83 4.71
C ALA A 148 -10.86 -3.47 3.29
N ARG A 149 -11.14 -4.34 2.31
CA ARG A 149 -10.88 -4.11 0.88
C ARG A 149 -11.69 -2.93 0.33
N SER A 150 -12.99 -2.86 0.63
CA SER A 150 -13.83 -1.73 0.23
C SER A 150 -13.34 -0.42 0.83
N LEU A 151 -12.98 -0.41 2.12
CA LEU A 151 -12.42 0.77 2.77
C LEU A 151 -11.08 1.20 2.13
N TYR A 152 -10.25 0.24 1.74
CA TYR A 152 -9.00 0.53 1.02
C TYR A 152 -9.28 1.20 -0.34
N TYR A 153 -10.29 0.76 -1.10
CA TYR A 153 -10.68 1.42 -2.35
C TYR A 153 -11.13 2.87 -2.11
N GLU A 154 -11.94 3.10 -1.08
CA GLU A 154 -12.37 4.45 -0.70
C GLU A 154 -11.15 5.34 -0.39
N MET A 155 -10.17 4.85 0.37
CA MET A 155 -8.92 5.58 0.66
C MET A 155 -8.10 5.87 -0.60
N MET A 156 -8.07 4.95 -1.57
CA MET A 156 -7.41 5.14 -2.87
C MET A 156 -8.19 6.07 -3.81
N GLY A 157 -9.42 6.46 -3.48
CA GLY A 157 -10.29 7.24 -4.35
C GLY A 157 -10.86 6.43 -5.52
N TRP A 158 -11.05 5.12 -5.30
CA TRP A 158 -11.65 4.19 -6.26
C TRP A 158 -13.12 3.94 -5.88
N ASN A 159 -13.93 3.56 -6.87
CA ASN A 159 -15.31 3.12 -6.60
C ASN A 159 -15.35 1.66 -6.09
N ASP A 160 -16.56 1.15 -5.86
CA ASP A 160 -16.84 -0.23 -5.45
C ASP A 160 -16.33 -1.30 -6.43
N LYS A 161 -16.21 -0.95 -7.72
CA LYS A 161 -15.59 -1.78 -8.77
C LYS A 161 -14.06 -1.64 -8.82
N GLY A 162 -13.45 -0.88 -7.91
CA GLY A 162 -12.03 -0.60 -7.88
C GLY A 162 -11.54 0.26 -9.05
N ILE A 163 -12.42 1.04 -9.68
CA ILE A 163 -12.09 1.97 -10.76
C ILE A 163 -11.71 3.33 -10.16
N PRO A 164 -10.51 3.89 -10.45
CA PRO A 164 -10.14 5.22 -9.98
C PRO A 164 -11.11 6.30 -10.45
N GLY A 165 -11.53 7.17 -9.53
CA GLY A 165 -12.40 8.29 -9.87
C GLY A 165 -11.68 9.40 -10.65
N LYS A 166 -12.41 10.13 -11.49
CA LYS A 166 -11.90 11.29 -12.24
C LYS A 166 -11.16 12.31 -11.36
N GLY A 167 -11.68 12.59 -10.17
CA GLY A 167 -11.03 13.49 -9.22
C GLY A 167 -9.65 12.99 -8.78
N LYS A 168 -9.51 11.68 -8.51
CA LYS A 168 -8.25 11.05 -8.15
C LYS A 168 -7.26 11.06 -9.31
N LEU A 169 -7.70 10.74 -10.53
CA LEU A 169 -6.85 10.79 -11.72
C LEU A 169 -6.38 12.22 -12.03
N SER A 170 -7.27 13.21 -11.89
CA SER A 170 -6.90 14.62 -12.07
C SER A 170 -5.91 15.09 -11.00
N GLU A 171 -6.11 14.69 -9.74
CA GLU A 171 -5.20 15.03 -8.62
C GLU A 171 -3.79 14.49 -8.82
N LEU A 172 -3.66 13.31 -9.41
CA LEU A 172 -2.37 12.67 -9.69
C LEU A 172 -1.76 13.06 -11.05
N ASP A 173 -2.36 14.00 -11.79
CA ASP A 173 -1.96 14.37 -13.14
C ASP A 173 -1.92 13.13 -14.08
N LEU A 174 -3.04 12.40 -14.07
CA LEU A 174 -3.32 11.18 -14.81
C LEU A 174 -4.60 11.29 -15.65
N GLY A 175 -5.08 12.50 -15.97
CA GLY A 175 -6.30 12.67 -16.77
C GLY A 175 -6.24 12.00 -18.15
N TRP A 176 -5.03 11.83 -18.71
CA TRP A 176 -4.81 11.20 -20.01
C TRP A 176 -5.06 9.68 -20.02
N ILE A 177 -5.03 8.99 -18.87
CA ILE A 177 -5.32 7.54 -18.83
C ILE A 177 -6.81 7.22 -18.67
N GLU A 178 -7.69 8.23 -18.56
CA GLU A 178 -9.14 8.02 -18.46
C GLU A 178 -9.69 7.22 -19.65
N GLU A 179 -9.08 7.35 -20.83
CA GLU A 179 -9.48 6.62 -22.04
C GLU A 179 -9.28 5.09 -21.96
N TYR A 180 -8.43 4.62 -21.04
CA TYR A 180 -8.16 3.19 -20.84
C TYR A 180 -9.05 2.55 -19.77
N LEU A 181 -9.91 3.34 -19.10
CA LEU A 181 -10.85 2.78 -18.14
C LEU A 181 -11.93 1.96 -18.86
N PRO A 182 -12.41 0.86 -18.24
CA PRO A 182 -13.49 0.07 -18.80
C PRO A 182 -14.74 0.94 -18.98
N THR A 183 -15.40 0.81 -20.12
CA THR A 183 -16.64 1.55 -20.38
C THR A 183 -17.76 1.03 -19.46
N LYS A 184 -18.72 1.89 -19.09
CA LYS A 184 -19.77 1.58 -18.09
C LYS A 184 -20.65 0.35 -18.39
N ASN A 185 -20.49 -0.28 -19.56
CA ASN A 185 -21.34 -1.37 -20.05
C ASN A 185 -20.61 -2.73 -20.18
N GLU A 186 -19.38 -2.83 -19.70
CA GLU A 186 -18.63 -4.10 -19.56
C GLU A 186 -18.42 -4.46 -18.09
#